data_AF-A0A8J8BVY5-F1
#
_entry.id   AF-A0A8J8BVY5-F1
#
_cell.length_a   1.000
_cell.length_b   1.000
_cell.length_c   1.000
_cell.angle_alpha   90.00
_cell.angle_beta   90.00
_cell.angle_gamma   90.00
#
_symmetry.space_group_name_H-M   'P 1'
#
loop_
_entity.id
_entity.type
_entity.pdbx_description
1 polymer ?
#
loop_
_entity_poly.entity_id
_entity_poly.type
_entity_poly.pdbx_seq_one_letter_code
_entity_poly.pdbx_strand_id
1 'polypeptide(L)' 'MYEKEIETKVRKLPENLKKEVLDYIEFLLEKYQGKKIKKKGFKFDWEGGLSDLRDEFTSVELQHKASEWR' A
#
# COMPACT_ATOMS: atom_id res chain seq x y z
N MET A 1 -25.27 8.23 -15.20
CA MET A 1 -26.40 9.12 -14.82
C MET A 1 -25.99 10.33 -13.96
N TYR A 2 -24.77 10.43 -13.44
CA TYR A 2 -24.35 11.55 -12.56
C TYR A 2 -23.61 12.71 -13.26
N GLU A 3 -23.13 12.52 -14.50
CA GLU A 3 -22.38 13.55 -15.26
C GLU A 3 -23.17 14.85 -15.45
N LYS A 4 -24.43 14.75 -15.89
CA LYS A 4 -25.29 15.93 -16.11
C LYS A 4 -25.56 16.72 -14.83
N GLU A 5 -25.62 16.03 -13.70
CA GLU A 5 -25.91 16.67 -12.41
C GLU A 5 -24.67 17.33 -11.82
N ILE A 6 -23.48 16.73 -12.02
CA ILE A 6 -22.19 17.32 -11.68
C ILE A 6 -21.98 18.59 -12.51
N GLU A 7 -22.20 18.54 -13.83
CA GLU A 7 -22.00 19.71 -14.70
C GLU A 7 -22.92 20.87 -14.32
N THR A 8 -24.19 20.57 -13.99
CA THR A 8 -25.16 21.60 -13.57
C THR A 8 -24.77 22.24 -12.24
N LYS A 9 -24.25 21.45 -11.29
CA LYS A 9 -23.77 21.97 -10.00
C LYS A 9 -22.48 22.79 -10.20
N VAL A 10 -21.50 22.29 -10.96
CA VAL A 10 -20.24 23.00 -11.27
C VAL A 10 -20.49 24.35 -11.95
N ARG A 11 -21.49 24.46 -12.84
CA ARG A 11 -21.88 25.74 -13.46
C ARG A 11 -22.47 26.75 -12.49
N LYS A 12 -23.13 26.31 -11.41
CA LYS A 12 -23.71 27.18 -10.37
C LYS A 12 -22.70 27.60 -9.31
N LEU A 13 -21.54 26.95 -9.22
CA LEU A 13 -20.52 27.30 -8.24
C LEU A 13 -19.72 28.53 -8.68
N PRO A 14 -19.33 29.41 -7.74
CA PRO A 14 -18.42 30.50 -8.00
C PRO A 14 -17.00 29.98 -8.30
N GLU A 15 -16.23 30.75 -9.08
CA GLU A 15 -14.94 30.37 -9.69
C GLU A 15 -13.91 29.85 -8.67
N ASN A 16 -13.95 30.38 -7.44
CA ASN A 16 -13.08 30.00 -6.33
C ASN A 16 -13.31 28.55 -5.88
N LEU A 17 -14.55 28.07 -5.89
CA LEU A 17 -14.89 26.71 -5.48
C LEU A 17 -14.74 25.71 -6.63
N LYS A 18 -14.79 26.16 -7.89
CA LYS A 18 -14.49 25.31 -9.05
C LYS A 18 -13.06 24.76 -9.00
N LYS A 19 -12.10 25.56 -8.51
CA LYS A 19 -10.72 25.10 -8.29
C LYS A 19 -10.65 23.96 -7.28
N GLU A 20 -11.32 24.11 -6.14
CA GLU A 20 -11.36 23.09 -5.09
C GLU A 20 -12.02 21.79 -5.58
N VAL A 21 -13.05 21.89 -6.43
CA VAL A 21 -13.66 20.72 -7.07
C VAL A 21 -12.71 20.06 -8.06
N LEU A 22 -11.96 20.82 -8.86
CA LEU A 22 -10.94 20.27 -9.76
C LEU A 22 -9.85 19.54 -8.98
N ASP A 23 -9.32 20.18 -7.92
CA ASP A 23 -8.31 19.58 -7.05
C ASP A 23 -8.83 18.29 -6.39
N TYR A 24 -10.10 18.26 -5.98
CA TYR A 24 -10.72 17.07 -5.42
C TYR A 24 -10.91 15.96 -6.45
N ILE A 25 -11.28 16.29 -7.68
CA ILE A 25 -11.38 15.32 -8.79
C ILE A 25 -10.00 14.73 -9.09
N GLU A 26 -8.96 15.58 -9.14
CA GLU A 26 -7.58 15.16 -9.37
C GLU A 26 -7.07 14.27 -8.24
N PHE A 27 -7.34 14.63 -6.99
CA PHE A 27 -7.07 13.80 -5.81
C PHE A 27 -7.77 12.44 -5.87
N LEU A 28 -9.05 12.40 -6.26
CA LEU A 28 -9.77 11.14 -6.42
C LEU A 28 -9.17 10.30 -7.55
N LEU A 29 -8.84 10.91 -8.69
CA LEU A 29 -8.18 10.20 -9.78
C LEU A 29 -6.84 9.62 -9.32
N GLU A 30 -6.00 10.38 -8.65
CA GLU A 30 -4.70 9.91 -8.17
C GLU A 30 -4.83 8.81 -7.10
N LYS A 31 -5.72 9.02 -6.11
CA LYS A 31 -5.98 8.09 -5.01
C LYS A 31 -6.49 6.73 -5.49
N TYR A 32 -7.27 6.69 -6.56
CA TYR A 32 -7.87 5.46 -7.07
C TYR A 32 -7.15 4.90 -8.31
N GLN A 33 -6.43 5.70 -9.10
CA GLN A 33 -5.56 5.23 -10.19
C GLN A 33 -4.26 4.61 -9.65
N GLY A 34 -3.63 5.23 -8.64
CA GLY A 34 -2.41 4.71 -7.99
C GLY A 34 -2.66 3.44 -7.15
N LYS A 35 -3.94 3.10 -6.88
CA LYS A 35 -4.35 1.93 -6.10
C LYS A 35 -4.73 0.69 -6.90
N LYS A 36 -4.28 0.60 -8.15
CA LYS A 36 -3.64 -0.68 -8.54
C LYS A 36 -2.30 -0.77 -7.81
N ILE A 37 -2.35 -0.75 -6.46
CA ILE A 37 -1.38 -1.40 -5.62
C ILE A 37 -1.40 -2.79 -6.20
N LYS A 38 -0.43 -3.08 -7.09
CA LYS A 38 -0.10 -4.44 -7.46
C LYS A 38 -0.15 -5.14 -6.13
N LYS A 39 -1.09 -6.08 -5.96
CA LYS A 39 -1.06 -6.99 -4.83
C LYS A 39 0.27 -7.73 -4.99
N LYS A 40 1.38 -7.09 -4.62
CA LYS A 40 2.57 -7.77 -4.14
C LYS A 40 1.99 -8.42 -2.90
N GLY A 41 1.48 -9.64 -3.07
CA GLY A 41 1.24 -10.51 -1.95
C GLY A 41 2.49 -10.47 -1.09
N PHE A 42 2.32 -10.69 0.21
CA PHE A 42 3.46 -10.92 1.10
C PHE A 42 4.41 -11.88 0.38
N LYS A 43 5.60 -11.39 0.05
CA LYS A 43 6.45 -12.13 -0.89
C LYS A 43 7.14 -13.32 -0.25
N PHE A 44 7.03 -13.51 1.07
CA PHE A 44 7.66 -14.60 1.85
C PHE A 44 9.08 -14.99 1.36
N ASP A 45 9.82 -14.05 0.75
CA ASP A 45 11.11 -14.34 0.11
C ASP A 45 12.17 -14.74 1.15
N TRP A 46 11.88 -14.49 2.44
CA TRP A 46 12.69 -14.85 3.59
C TRP A 46 12.34 -16.24 4.17
N GLU A 47 11.20 -16.83 3.79
CA GLU A 47 10.79 -18.15 4.26
C GLU A 47 11.80 -19.19 3.76
N GLY A 48 12.33 -19.99 4.68
CA GLY A 48 13.34 -21.00 4.34
C GLY A 48 14.77 -20.47 4.17
N GLY A 49 15.06 -19.19 4.44
CA GLY A 49 16.42 -18.64 4.38
C GLY A 49 17.43 -19.24 5.37
N LEU A 50 16.96 -20.00 6.38
CA LEU A 50 17.79 -20.76 7.31
C LEU A 50 17.69 -22.28 7.09
N SER A 51 17.15 -22.74 5.95
CA SER A 51 17.02 -24.17 5.68
C SER A 51 18.37 -24.89 5.65
N ASP A 52 19.42 -24.20 5.19
CA ASP A 52 20.77 -24.74 5.10
C ASP A 52 21.43 -24.94 6.47
N LEU A 53 21.00 -24.15 7.47
CA LEU A 53 21.50 -24.23 8.85
C LEU A 53 20.81 -25.33 9.66
N ARG A 54 19.74 -25.93 9.14
CA ARG A 54 18.98 -26.99 9.81
C ARG A 54 19.83 -28.25 10.02
N ASP A 55 20.74 -28.53 9.09
CA ASP A 55 21.58 -29.73 9.13
C ASP A 55 22.87 -29.48 9.93
N GLU A 56 23.23 -28.21 10.17
CA GLU A 56 24.43 -27.81 10.91
C GLU A 56 24.17 -27.47 12.38
N PHE A 57 22.96 -27.02 12.73
CA PHE A 57 22.62 -26.62 14.09
C PHE A 57 21.33 -27.26 14.57
N THR A 58 21.38 -27.85 15.76
CA THR A 58 20.19 -28.27 16.47
C THR A 58 19.43 -27.06 17.03
N SER A 59 18.11 -27.17 17.22
CA SER A 59 17.30 -26.09 17.78
C SER A 59 17.79 -25.59 19.15
N VAL A 60 18.43 -26.46 19.93
CA VAL A 60 18.98 -26.15 21.25
C VAL A 60 20.25 -25.32 21.15
N GLU A 61 21.14 -25.62 20.20
CA GLU A 61 22.36 -24.84 19.97
C GLU A 61 22.05 -23.43 19.46
N LEU A 62 21.03 -23.29 18.60
CA LEU A 62 20.54 -21.99 18.15
C LEU A 62 19.99 -21.16 19.33
N GLN A 63 19.30 -21.80 20.26
CA GLN A 63 18.76 -21.13 21.45
C GLN A 63 19.88 -20.62 22.37
N HIS A 64 20.95 -21.40 22.57
CA HIS A 64 22.10 -20.97 23.36
C HIS A 64 22.82 -19.80 22.67
N LYS A 65 23.12 -19.88 21.37
CA LYS A 65 23.73 -18.79 20.61
C LYS A 65 22.89 -17.50 20.62
N ALA A 66 21.56 -17.62 20.50
CA ALA A 66 20.66 -16.47 20.59
C ALA A 66 20.69 -15.81 21.98
N SER A 67 20.91 -16.60 23.04
CA SER A 67 21.03 -16.09 24.40
C SER A 67 22.38 -15.39 24.63
N GLU A 68 23.43 -15.79 23.92
CA GLU A 68 24.76 -15.15 23.95
C GLU A 68 24.81 -13.80 23.19
N TRP A 69 23.96 -13.61 22.19
CA TRP A 69 23.89 -12.37 21.40
C TRP A 69 23.00 -11.27 21.99
N ARG A 70 22.49 -11.48 23.21
CA ARG A 70 21.63 -10.54 23.95
C ARG A 70 22.43 -9.67 24.90
#